data_AF-E3NBS0-F1
#
_entry.id   AF-E3NBS0-F1
#
_cell.length_a   1.000
_cell.length_b   1.000
_cell.length_c   1.000
_cell.angle_alpha   90.00
_cell.angle_beta   90.00
_cell.angle_gamma   90.00
#
_symmetry.space_group_name_H-M   'P 1'
#
loop_
_entity.id
_entity.type
_entity.pdbx_description
1 polymer ?
#
loop_
_entity_poly.entity_id
_entity_poly.type
_entity_poly.pdbx_seq_one_letter_code
_entity_poly.pdbx_strand_id
1 'polypeptide(L)'
;MATSNNGSGAEKKTTQALQLVTTTIIHMLVSRRIPILAYLFLASLIALLAFKFHLSTLSDGGVFEDGIEMRWRCLKTKMISEDDPTPFDFALNFILKPTFPDNLNAGNTPNVLVLVTTTASEGKMREQVRQSWANYTSRAVRVEFLIGIPTDEQLPLIQKENEEYDDMIIADVVEGYYSLAAKTMAMLIYKTRYYPDSKCLVKADVDNVLILRNYERLCEEAIAPLILGKCNVPRTVLRNTTKWAVPEFVYSEPVYPTYCSTGTYVLAGKTVPQRLIKEAMRSPFANSLNFRKLSEDVIFTGILAEKAGIRRRHINGLSFFEIPEFFCRNGYKTTYSTHLLSDKNPVKNYYKLMKIEGVLCRWWDPYGVRRW
;
A
#
# COMPACT_ATOMS: atom_id res chain seq x y z
N MET A 1 -33.35 -76.18 -19.45
CA MET A 1 -34.81 -76.00 -19.44
C MET A 1 -35.19 -75.40 -18.09
N ALA A 2 -35.93 -74.28 -18.12
CA ALA A 2 -36.90 -73.71 -17.16
C ALA A 2 -36.93 -74.23 -15.70
N THR A 3 -37.21 -73.50 -14.60
CA THR A 3 -37.66 -72.13 -14.26
C THR A 3 -37.80 -72.12 -12.72
N SER A 4 -37.57 -71.00 -12.02
CA SER A 4 -38.44 -70.44 -10.95
C SER A 4 -37.71 -69.23 -10.30
N ASN A 5 -38.23 -68.01 -10.45
CA ASN A 5 -39.25 -67.31 -9.62
C ASN A 5 -38.79 -66.97 -8.19
N ASN A 6 -38.48 -65.69 -7.95
CA ASN A 6 -38.86 -64.96 -6.73
C ASN A 6 -38.53 -63.46 -6.87
N GLY A 7 -39.56 -62.62 -7.01
CA GLY A 7 -39.40 -61.17 -7.10
C GLY A 7 -40.75 -60.43 -7.02
N SER A 8 -41.48 -60.56 -5.90
CA SER A 8 -42.74 -59.81 -5.69
C SER A 8 -42.93 -59.31 -4.25
N GLY A 9 -41.88 -59.27 -3.42
CA GLY A 9 -41.97 -58.87 -2.01
C GLY A 9 -41.65 -57.39 -1.69
N ALA A 10 -40.95 -56.67 -2.58
CA ALA A 10 -40.43 -55.34 -2.29
C ALA A 10 -41.37 -54.19 -2.74
N GLU A 11 -42.13 -54.39 -3.82
CA GLU A 11 -42.92 -53.33 -4.46
C GLU A 11 -44.26 -53.06 -3.76
N LYS A 12 -44.79 -54.01 -2.97
CA LYS A 12 -46.02 -53.81 -2.17
C LYS A 12 -45.79 -53.03 -0.86
N LYS A 13 -44.56 -52.98 -0.34
CA LYS A 13 -44.24 -52.28 0.93
C LYS A 13 -44.01 -50.78 0.73
N THR A 14 -43.49 -50.36 -0.42
CA THR A 14 -43.28 -48.94 -0.75
C THR A 14 -44.59 -48.21 -1.05
N THR A 15 -45.56 -48.86 -1.67
CA THR A 15 -46.86 -48.24 -2.01
C THR A 15 -47.77 -48.05 -0.78
N GLN A 16 -47.70 -48.96 0.20
CA GLN A 16 -48.41 -48.80 1.48
C GLN A 16 -47.78 -47.73 2.39
N ALA A 17 -46.46 -47.57 2.37
CA ALA A 17 -45.79 -46.51 3.14
C ALA A 17 -46.11 -45.11 2.58
N LEU A 18 -46.20 -44.95 1.26
CA LEU A 18 -46.53 -43.67 0.62
C LEU A 18 -47.99 -43.25 0.84
N GLN A 19 -48.93 -44.21 0.87
CA GLN A 19 -50.34 -43.94 1.20
C GLN A 19 -50.56 -43.57 2.67
N LEU A 20 -49.76 -44.11 3.60
CA LEU A 20 -49.85 -43.78 5.03
C LEU A 20 -49.29 -42.39 5.36
N VAL A 21 -48.20 -41.99 4.70
CA VAL A 21 -47.60 -40.66 4.89
C VAL A 21 -48.48 -39.55 4.30
N THR A 22 -49.09 -39.77 3.14
CA THR A 22 -49.98 -38.78 2.49
C THR A 22 -51.29 -38.58 3.25
N THR A 23 -51.90 -39.64 3.80
CA THR A 23 -53.10 -39.50 4.65
C THR A 23 -52.80 -38.84 5.99
N THR A 24 -51.63 -39.07 6.59
CA THR A 24 -51.25 -38.44 7.86
C THR A 24 -50.98 -36.93 7.69
N ILE A 25 -50.37 -36.51 6.58
CA ILE A 25 -50.11 -35.09 6.29
C ILE A 25 -51.43 -34.35 5.99
N ILE A 26 -52.37 -34.97 5.27
CA ILE A 26 -53.69 -34.38 5.00
C ILE A 26 -54.53 -34.28 6.28
N HIS A 27 -54.42 -35.26 7.20
CA HIS A 27 -55.10 -35.20 8.50
C HIS A 27 -54.49 -34.16 9.45
N MET A 28 -53.19 -33.87 9.35
CA MET A 28 -52.54 -32.78 10.09
C MET A 28 -52.88 -31.39 9.55
N LEU A 29 -53.15 -31.25 8.25
CA LEU A 29 -53.55 -29.98 7.63
C LEU A 29 -55.00 -29.55 7.94
N VAL A 30 -55.87 -30.48 8.35
CA VAL A 30 -57.28 -30.21 8.67
C VAL A 30 -57.50 -29.96 10.17
N SER A 31 -56.54 -30.30 11.04
CA SER A 31 -56.63 -30.04 12.47
C SER A 31 -56.06 -28.66 12.82
N ARG A 32 -56.93 -27.66 12.91
CA ARG A 32 -56.62 -26.35 13.51
C ARG A 32 -56.22 -26.54 14.97
N ARG A 33 -54.94 -26.77 15.25
CA ARG A 33 -54.23 -26.50 16.54
C ARG A 33 -52.77 -26.95 16.44
N ILE A 34 -52.01 -26.36 15.53
CA ILE A 34 -50.54 -26.34 15.64
C ILE A 34 -50.17 -24.93 16.09
N PRO A 35 -49.58 -24.75 17.29
CA PRO A 35 -49.26 -23.42 17.78
C PRO A 35 -48.21 -22.78 16.87
N ILE A 36 -48.37 -21.49 16.60
CA ILE A 36 -47.45 -20.65 15.80
C ILE A 36 -45.97 -20.87 16.20
N LEU A 37 -45.72 -21.21 17.46
CA LEU A 37 -44.41 -21.61 18.00
C LEU A 37 -43.74 -22.77 17.25
N ALA A 38 -44.48 -23.78 16.78
CA ALA A 38 -43.90 -24.90 16.03
C ALA A 38 -43.42 -24.47 14.64
N TYR A 39 -44.13 -23.53 13.99
CA TYR A 39 -43.68 -22.94 12.73
C TYR A 39 -42.47 -22.03 12.92
N LEU A 40 -42.43 -21.23 13.99
CA LEU A 40 -41.28 -20.41 14.34
C LEU A 40 -40.06 -21.26 14.67
N PHE A 41 -40.25 -22.38 15.36
CA PHE A 41 -39.17 -23.32 15.68
C PHE A 41 -38.60 -23.96 14.41
N LEU A 42 -39.47 -24.44 13.51
CA LEU A 42 -39.04 -25.02 12.24
C LEU A 42 -38.32 -23.99 11.34
N ALA A 43 -38.82 -22.75 11.27
CA ALA A 43 -38.16 -21.67 10.55
C ALA A 43 -36.79 -21.33 11.14
N SER A 44 -36.65 -21.31 12.48
CA SER A 44 -35.37 -21.09 13.15
C SER A 44 -34.35 -22.21 12.88
N LEU A 45 -34.82 -23.46 12.80
CA LEU A 45 -33.97 -24.62 12.53
C LEU A 45 -33.45 -24.60 11.09
N ILE A 46 -34.31 -24.21 10.13
CA ILE A 46 -33.93 -24.02 8.72
C ILE A 46 -32.93 -22.87 8.59
N ALA A 47 -33.13 -21.75 9.29
CA ALA A 47 -32.20 -20.62 9.29
C ALA A 47 -30.83 -20.99 9.89
N LEU A 48 -30.80 -21.78 10.97
CA LEU A 48 -29.58 -22.30 11.58
C LEU A 48 -28.84 -23.27 10.67
N LEU A 49 -29.55 -24.13 9.95
CA LEU A 49 -28.96 -25.05 8.98
C LEU A 49 -28.42 -24.29 7.76
N ALA A 50 -29.14 -23.27 7.26
CA ALA A 50 -28.66 -22.40 6.20
C ALA A 50 -27.43 -21.58 6.62
N PHE A 51 -27.41 -21.07 7.86
CA PHE A 51 -26.27 -20.35 8.42
C PHE A 51 -25.05 -21.27 8.62
N LYS A 52 -25.27 -22.50 9.09
CA LYS A 52 -24.20 -23.51 9.22
C LYS A 52 -23.64 -23.93 7.86
N PHE A 53 -24.50 -24.06 6.84
CA PHE A 53 -24.09 -24.32 5.46
C PHE A 53 -23.26 -23.14 4.90
N HIS A 54 -23.67 -21.90 5.17
CA HIS A 54 -22.93 -20.69 4.79
C HIS A 54 -21.58 -20.56 5.51
N LEU A 55 -21.50 -20.97 6.78
CA LEU A 55 -20.24 -21.03 7.52
C LEU A 55 -19.33 -22.16 7.04
N SER A 56 -19.86 -23.32 6.64
CA SER A 56 -19.04 -24.39 6.06
C SER A 56 -18.45 -23.99 4.69
N THR A 57 -19.18 -23.19 3.90
CA THR A 57 -18.63 -22.62 2.65
C THR A 57 -17.59 -21.53 2.88
N LEU A 58 -17.48 -20.97 4.10
CA LEU A 58 -16.43 -20.03 4.49
C LEU A 58 -15.19 -20.73 5.10
N SER A 59 -15.34 -21.99 5.54
CA SER A 59 -14.30 -22.72 6.28
C SER A 59 -13.55 -23.76 5.45
N ASP A 60 -14.14 -24.29 4.37
CA ASP A 60 -13.43 -25.18 3.45
C ASP A 60 -12.87 -24.38 2.27
N GLY A 61 -11.57 -24.53 2.03
CA GLY A 61 -10.75 -23.71 1.14
C GLY A 61 -11.27 -23.58 -0.29
N GLY A 62 -11.14 -22.37 -0.83
CA GLY A 62 -11.47 -22.03 -2.22
C GLY A 62 -11.65 -20.53 -2.51
N VAL A 63 -11.54 -19.64 -1.52
CA VAL A 63 -11.89 -18.21 -1.68
C VAL A 63 -10.77 -17.35 -2.31
N PHE A 64 -9.64 -17.94 -2.72
CA PHE A 64 -8.52 -17.15 -3.24
C PHE A 64 -8.60 -16.84 -4.75
N GLU A 65 -9.33 -17.62 -5.57
CA GLU A 65 -9.42 -17.38 -7.03
C GLU A 65 -10.70 -16.61 -7.43
N ASP A 66 -11.88 -17.02 -6.97
CA ASP A 66 -13.15 -16.48 -7.50
C ASP A 66 -13.43 -15.02 -7.13
N GLY A 67 -13.07 -14.60 -5.91
CA GLY A 67 -13.26 -13.21 -5.45
C GLY A 67 -12.27 -12.23 -6.07
N ILE A 68 -11.09 -12.72 -6.43
CA ILE A 68 -10.05 -11.98 -7.12
C ILE A 68 -10.48 -11.83 -8.60
N GLU A 69 -10.89 -12.91 -9.26
CA GLU A 69 -11.27 -12.92 -10.68
C GLU A 69 -12.49 -12.02 -11.00
N MET A 70 -13.57 -12.07 -10.19
CA MET A 70 -14.71 -11.15 -10.37
C MET A 70 -14.31 -9.68 -10.19
N ARG A 71 -13.44 -9.39 -9.22
CA ARG A 71 -12.97 -8.03 -8.94
C ARG A 71 -12.06 -7.50 -10.05
N TRP A 72 -11.16 -8.33 -10.58
CA TRP A 72 -10.38 -8.02 -11.77
C TRP A 72 -11.28 -7.74 -12.97
N ARG A 73 -12.39 -8.47 -13.13
CA ARG A 73 -13.37 -8.22 -14.21
C ARG A 73 -14.02 -6.84 -14.14
N CYS A 74 -14.25 -6.29 -12.95
CA CYS A 74 -14.70 -4.89 -12.79
C CYS A 74 -13.58 -3.87 -13.09
N LEU A 75 -12.33 -4.19 -12.75
CA LEU A 75 -11.17 -3.35 -13.08
C LEU A 75 -10.84 -3.36 -14.58
N LYS A 76 -11.16 -4.46 -15.31
CA LYS A 76 -11.01 -4.57 -16.78
C LYS A 76 -11.74 -3.47 -17.56
N THR A 77 -12.81 -2.90 -17.03
CA THR A 77 -13.55 -1.81 -17.70
C THR A 77 -12.91 -0.43 -17.47
N LYS A 78 -11.86 -0.35 -16.65
CA LYS A 78 -11.16 0.89 -16.24
C LYS A 78 -9.80 1.07 -16.92
N MET A 79 -9.66 0.70 -18.20
CA MET A 79 -8.59 1.29 -19.04
C MET A 79 -9.02 2.72 -19.38
N ILE A 80 -8.87 3.62 -18.42
CA ILE A 80 -9.26 5.01 -18.62
C ILE A 80 -8.11 5.79 -19.26
N SER A 81 -8.47 6.73 -20.15
CA SER A 81 -7.58 7.72 -20.74
C SER A 81 -6.74 8.45 -19.68
N GLU A 82 -5.60 9.00 -20.08
CA GLU A 82 -4.70 9.81 -19.23
C GLU A 82 -5.42 10.99 -18.50
N ASP A 83 -6.65 11.33 -18.93
CA ASP A 83 -7.52 12.35 -18.34
C ASP A 83 -8.82 11.75 -17.76
N ASP A 84 -8.75 10.62 -17.05
CA ASP A 84 -9.91 10.08 -16.30
C ASP A 84 -10.44 11.09 -15.26
N PRO A 85 -11.62 11.70 -15.43
CA PRO A 85 -12.17 12.63 -14.45
C PRO A 85 -12.65 11.92 -13.17
N THR A 86 -12.55 10.59 -13.08
CA THR A 86 -13.00 9.83 -11.91
C THR A 86 -12.33 10.37 -10.65
N PRO A 87 -13.14 10.72 -9.63
CA PRO A 87 -12.62 11.13 -8.34
C PRO A 87 -11.71 10.05 -7.73
N PHE A 88 -10.67 10.50 -7.03
CA PHE A 88 -9.85 9.58 -6.24
C PHE A 88 -10.66 9.05 -5.05
N ASP A 89 -10.74 7.72 -4.93
CA ASP A 89 -11.43 7.07 -3.84
C ASP A 89 -10.52 6.94 -2.61
N PHE A 90 -10.89 7.62 -1.53
CA PHE A 90 -10.21 7.50 -0.24
C PHE A 90 -10.52 6.18 0.48
N ALA A 91 -11.54 5.43 0.06
CA ALA A 91 -11.78 4.05 0.45
C ALA A 91 -10.89 3.07 -0.35
N LEU A 92 -9.67 3.50 -0.66
CA LEU A 92 -8.70 2.76 -1.45
C LEU A 92 -8.52 1.33 -0.92
N ASN A 93 -8.53 0.40 -1.87
CA ASN A 93 -8.32 -1.00 -1.62
C ASN A 93 -6.89 -1.42 -1.96
N PHE A 94 -6.44 -2.46 -1.27
CA PHE A 94 -5.15 -3.11 -1.53
C PHE A 94 -5.44 -4.53 -1.99
N ILE A 95 -5.21 -4.79 -3.27
CA ILE A 95 -5.54 -6.06 -3.94
C ILE A 95 -4.58 -7.16 -3.46
N LEU A 96 -3.32 -6.79 -3.27
CA LEU A 96 -2.27 -7.62 -2.69
C LEU A 96 -1.61 -6.82 -1.58
N LYS A 97 -1.27 -7.50 -0.49
CA LYS A 97 -0.45 -6.97 0.59
C LYS A 97 0.36 -8.11 1.21
N PRO A 98 1.50 -7.82 1.84
CA PRO A 98 2.25 -8.81 2.59
C PRO A 98 1.44 -9.45 3.73
N THR A 99 1.86 -10.63 4.16
CA THR A 99 1.29 -11.31 5.34
C THR A 99 1.80 -10.74 6.66
N PHE A 100 3.01 -10.15 6.66
CA PHE A 100 3.64 -9.58 7.85
C PHE A 100 2.75 -8.61 8.66
N PRO A 101 2.03 -7.64 8.05
CA PRO A 101 1.10 -6.79 8.76
C PRO A 101 0.04 -7.50 9.62
N ASP A 102 -0.40 -8.69 9.21
CA ASP A 102 -1.44 -9.45 9.92
C ASP A 102 -0.89 -10.12 11.19
N ASN A 103 0.44 -10.22 11.31
CA ASN A 103 1.15 -10.83 12.42
C ASN A 103 1.80 -9.80 13.37
N LEU A 104 1.43 -8.52 13.24
CA LEU A 104 1.97 -7.44 14.07
C LEU A 104 1.45 -7.52 15.51
N ASN A 105 2.38 -7.69 16.46
CA ASN A 105 2.15 -7.55 17.90
C ASN A 105 3.06 -6.45 18.46
N ALA A 106 2.78 -5.94 19.67
CA ALA A 106 3.50 -4.82 20.29
C ALA A 106 5.04 -4.99 20.38
N GLY A 107 5.57 -6.22 20.28
CA GLY A 107 7.01 -6.50 20.24
C GLY A 107 7.65 -6.65 18.85
N ASN A 108 6.84 -6.65 17.78
CA ASN A 108 7.28 -6.94 16.39
C ASN A 108 6.98 -5.81 15.40
N THR A 109 6.38 -4.70 15.83
CA THR A 109 6.09 -3.57 14.93
C THR A 109 7.38 -2.83 14.56
N PRO A 110 7.68 -2.67 13.25
CA PRO A 110 8.84 -1.90 12.82
C PRO A 110 8.65 -0.42 13.20
N ASN A 111 9.70 0.19 13.75
CA ASN A 111 9.69 1.61 14.09
C ASN A 111 9.72 2.49 12.83
N VAL A 112 10.38 1.98 11.78
CA VAL A 112 10.51 2.61 10.46
C VAL A 112 9.90 1.71 9.40
N LEU A 113 8.81 2.19 8.78
CA LEU A 113 8.28 1.60 7.56
C LEU A 113 8.85 2.36 6.36
N VAL A 114 9.48 1.67 5.44
CA VAL A 114 9.96 2.20 4.16
C VAL A 114 9.04 1.67 3.08
N LEU A 115 8.33 2.57 2.41
CA LEU A 115 7.49 2.21 1.27
C LEU A 115 8.15 2.74 0.00
N VAL A 116 8.43 1.83 -0.92
CA VAL A 116 9.12 2.10 -2.19
C VAL A 116 8.11 2.12 -3.31
N THR A 117 7.94 3.27 -3.97
CA THR A 117 7.09 3.39 -5.15
C THR A 117 7.81 2.86 -6.39
N THR A 118 7.13 1.97 -7.11
CA THR A 118 7.63 1.32 -8.34
C THR A 118 6.45 0.96 -9.25
N THR A 119 6.72 0.40 -10.42
CA THR A 119 5.73 -0.09 -11.39
C THR A 119 5.88 -1.59 -11.59
N ALA A 120 4.84 -2.28 -12.07
CA ALA A 120 4.88 -3.73 -12.27
C ALA A 120 6.03 -4.18 -13.19
N SER A 121 6.38 -3.38 -14.20
CA SER A 121 7.46 -3.66 -15.17
C SER A 121 8.88 -3.56 -14.61
N GLU A 122 9.06 -2.96 -13.43
CA GLU A 122 10.37 -2.71 -12.81
C GLU A 122 10.87 -3.86 -11.92
N GLY A 123 10.45 -5.11 -12.20
CA GLY A 123 10.85 -6.28 -11.39
C GLY A 123 12.37 -6.44 -11.24
N LYS A 124 13.14 -6.18 -12.30
CA LYS A 124 14.62 -6.20 -12.22
C LYS A 124 15.19 -5.12 -11.30
N MET A 125 14.58 -3.93 -11.26
CA MET A 125 15.01 -2.85 -10.37
C MET A 125 14.69 -3.19 -8.91
N ARG A 126 13.48 -3.72 -8.64
CA ARG A 126 13.12 -4.22 -7.30
C ARG A 126 14.10 -5.28 -6.82
N GLU A 127 14.45 -6.24 -7.67
CA GLU A 127 15.43 -7.26 -7.34
C GLU A 127 16.80 -6.67 -6.99
N GLN A 128 17.28 -5.69 -7.77
CA GLN A 128 18.54 -5.01 -7.45
C GLN A 128 18.47 -4.19 -6.15
N VAL A 129 17.32 -3.62 -5.82
CA VAL A 129 17.09 -2.96 -4.53
C VAL A 129 17.17 -3.98 -3.39
N ARG A 130 16.49 -5.13 -3.52
CA ARG A 130 16.57 -6.24 -2.56
C ARG A 130 17.98 -6.74 -2.37
N GLN A 131 18.75 -6.93 -3.44
CA GLN A 131 20.15 -7.37 -3.39
C GLN A 131 21.14 -6.31 -2.87
N SER A 132 20.69 -5.08 -2.59
CA SER A 132 21.54 -3.98 -2.16
C SER A 132 21.09 -3.39 -0.83
N TRP A 133 20.52 -2.19 -0.84
CA TRP A 133 20.25 -1.42 0.36
C TRP A 133 19.04 -1.91 1.15
N ALA A 134 18.10 -2.62 0.50
CA ALA A 134 16.97 -3.21 1.18
C ALA A 134 17.31 -4.55 1.88
N ASN A 135 18.47 -5.15 1.62
CA ASN A 135 19.02 -6.25 2.40
C ASN A 135 19.61 -5.75 3.74
N TYR A 136 18.76 -5.16 4.57
CA TYR A 136 19.12 -4.66 5.89
C TYR A 136 18.38 -5.46 6.97
N THR A 137 19.13 -6.04 7.89
CA THR A 137 18.64 -7.08 8.81
C THR A 137 18.01 -6.55 10.10
N SER A 138 17.88 -5.23 10.27
CA SER A 138 17.29 -4.63 11.47
C SER A 138 15.79 -4.91 11.52
N ARG A 139 15.32 -5.46 12.64
CA ARG A 139 13.88 -5.68 12.90
C ARG A 139 13.09 -4.38 13.07
N ALA A 140 13.79 -3.26 13.32
CA ALA A 140 13.15 -1.95 13.45
C ALA A 140 12.75 -1.34 12.10
N VAL A 141 13.23 -1.91 10.98
CA VAL A 141 12.99 -1.42 9.63
C VAL A 141 12.26 -2.47 8.82
N ARG A 142 11.20 -2.06 8.12
CA ARG A 142 10.49 -2.89 7.15
C ARG A 142 10.46 -2.16 5.82
N VAL A 143 10.85 -2.84 4.73
CA VAL A 143 10.81 -2.31 3.36
C VAL A 143 9.72 -3.06 2.59
N GLU A 144 8.82 -2.35 1.94
CA GLU A 144 7.77 -2.92 1.09
C GLU A 144 7.63 -2.10 -0.19
N PHE A 145 7.28 -2.77 -1.29
CA PHE A 145 7.16 -2.18 -2.61
C PHE A 145 5.69 -1.94 -2.95
N LEU A 146 5.33 -0.70 -3.28
CA LEU A 146 3.99 -0.33 -3.68
C LEU A 146 3.92 -0.07 -5.18
N ILE A 147 3.06 -0.83 -5.84
CA ILE A 147 2.71 -0.67 -7.25
C ILE A 147 1.24 -0.30 -7.42
N GLY A 148 0.89 0.25 -8.59
CA GLY A 148 -0.50 0.34 -9.03
C GLY A 148 -0.99 -0.99 -9.60
N ILE A 149 -2.15 -0.95 -10.24
CA ILE A 149 -2.79 -2.12 -10.85
C ILE A 149 -1.92 -2.62 -12.01
N PRO A 150 -1.37 -3.86 -11.95
CA PRO A 150 -0.65 -4.46 -13.07
C PRO A 150 -1.60 -4.82 -14.22
N THR A 151 -1.06 -4.97 -15.43
CA THR A 151 -1.82 -5.59 -16.54
C THR A 151 -2.06 -7.08 -16.28
N ASP A 152 -3.03 -7.68 -16.99
CA ASP A 152 -3.31 -9.12 -16.92
C ASP A 152 -2.06 -9.97 -17.20
N GLU A 153 -1.16 -9.51 -18.07
CA GLU A 153 0.11 -10.19 -18.38
C GLU A 153 1.15 -10.04 -17.26
N GLN A 154 1.12 -8.92 -16.53
CA GLN A 154 2.06 -8.62 -15.45
C GLN A 154 1.65 -9.27 -14.12
N LEU A 155 0.35 -9.43 -13.87
CA LEU A 155 -0.17 -9.91 -12.59
C LEU A 155 0.44 -11.26 -12.14
N PRO A 156 0.53 -12.31 -12.98
CA PRO A 156 1.14 -13.58 -12.57
C PRO A 156 2.61 -13.45 -12.17
N LEU A 157 3.35 -12.54 -12.81
CA LEU A 157 4.75 -12.28 -12.48
C LEU A 157 4.87 -11.62 -11.10
N ILE A 158 3.98 -10.68 -10.78
CA ILE A 158 3.94 -10.03 -9.46
C ILE A 158 3.52 -11.01 -8.38
N GLN A 159 2.55 -11.90 -8.65
CA GLN A 159 2.12 -12.92 -7.70
C GLN A 159 3.27 -13.86 -7.36
N LYS A 160 3.99 -14.36 -8.38
CA LYS A 160 5.16 -15.20 -8.19
C LYS A 160 6.29 -14.48 -7.43
N GLU A 161 6.53 -13.21 -7.73
CA GLU A 161 7.50 -12.39 -6.98
C GLU A 161 7.09 -12.26 -5.51
N ASN A 162 5.81 -12.01 -5.23
CA ASN A 162 5.35 -11.86 -3.86
C ASN A 162 5.34 -13.18 -3.08
N GLU A 163 5.13 -14.32 -3.73
CA GLU A 163 5.29 -15.64 -3.11
C GLU A 163 6.71 -15.87 -2.59
N GLU A 164 7.72 -15.31 -3.27
CA GLU A 164 9.13 -15.43 -2.89
C GLU A 164 9.53 -14.44 -1.79
N TYR A 165 9.08 -13.18 -1.89
CA TYR A 165 9.60 -12.10 -1.03
C TYR A 165 8.63 -11.57 0.03
N ASP A 166 7.32 -11.80 -0.11
CA ASP A 166 6.24 -11.29 0.75
C ASP A 166 6.43 -9.80 1.12
N ASP A 167 6.69 -8.95 0.13
CA ASP A 167 6.96 -7.52 0.31
C ASP A 167 6.24 -6.63 -0.71
N MET A 168 5.33 -7.18 -1.52
CA MET A 168 4.61 -6.46 -2.57
C MET A 168 3.23 -5.98 -2.11
N ILE A 169 2.90 -4.74 -2.47
CA ILE A 169 1.61 -4.11 -2.27
C ILE A 169 1.05 -3.70 -3.63
N ILE A 170 -0.13 -4.21 -3.98
CA ILE A 170 -0.89 -3.74 -5.15
C ILE A 170 -1.99 -2.81 -4.64
N ALA A 171 -1.82 -1.50 -4.86
CA ALA A 171 -2.84 -0.52 -4.61
C ALA A 171 -3.81 -0.43 -5.80
N ASP A 172 -5.09 -0.18 -5.54
CA ASP A 172 -6.12 0.09 -6.55
C ASP A 172 -5.93 1.48 -7.20
N VAL A 173 -4.77 1.66 -7.82
CA VAL A 173 -4.30 2.89 -8.46
C VAL A 173 -3.90 2.55 -9.89
N VAL A 174 -4.53 3.19 -10.86
CA VAL A 174 -4.18 3.01 -12.28
C VAL A 174 -2.81 3.63 -12.53
N GLU A 175 -1.92 2.87 -13.19
CA GLU A 175 -0.59 3.35 -13.57
C GLU A 175 -0.67 4.36 -14.72
N GLY A 176 0.20 5.36 -14.67
CA GLY A 176 0.26 6.43 -15.67
C GLY A 176 1.22 7.53 -15.25
N TYR A 177 1.41 8.52 -16.11
CA TYR A 177 2.39 9.60 -15.90
C TYR A 177 2.18 10.37 -14.58
N TYR A 178 0.93 10.48 -14.10
CA TYR A 178 0.57 11.22 -12.90
C TYR A 178 0.18 10.32 -11.70
N SER A 179 0.48 9.02 -11.74
CA SER A 179 0.07 8.06 -10.69
C SER A 179 0.79 8.27 -9.35
N LEU A 180 1.91 8.99 -9.33
CA LEU A 180 2.73 9.21 -8.11
C LEU A 180 1.96 9.85 -6.95
N ALA A 181 1.11 10.84 -7.23
CA ALA A 181 0.30 11.46 -6.19
C ALA A 181 -0.72 10.48 -5.59
N ALA A 182 -1.34 9.66 -6.43
CA ALA A 182 -2.27 8.61 -6.02
C ALA A 182 -1.57 7.50 -5.23
N LYS A 183 -0.38 7.07 -5.66
CA LYS A 183 0.46 6.11 -4.92
C LYS A 183 0.92 6.65 -3.57
N THR A 184 1.30 7.92 -3.51
CA THR A 184 1.67 8.54 -2.24
C THR A 184 0.47 8.59 -1.29
N MET A 185 -0.73 8.90 -1.79
CA MET A 185 -1.94 8.78 -0.99
C MET A 185 -2.17 7.34 -0.50
N ALA A 186 -2.00 6.35 -1.39
CA ALA A 186 -2.11 4.94 -1.06
C ALA A 186 -1.14 4.54 0.06
N MET A 187 0.11 5.01 0.01
CA MET A 187 1.10 4.79 1.07
C MET A 187 0.64 5.34 2.42
N LEU A 188 0.08 6.55 2.46
CA LEU A 188 -0.40 7.15 3.70
C LEU A 188 -1.56 6.33 4.29
N ILE A 189 -2.50 5.92 3.44
CA ILE A 189 -3.65 5.08 3.83
C ILE A 189 -3.15 3.72 4.31
N TYR A 190 -2.24 3.10 3.58
CA TYR A 190 -1.65 1.80 3.90
C TYR A 190 -0.95 1.82 5.26
N LYS A 191 -0.05 2.78 5.48
CA LYS A 191 0.60 3.00 6.78
C LYS A 191 -0.44 3.16 7.88
N THR A 192 -1.42 4.04 7.68
CA THR A 192 -2.44 4.33 8.69
C THR A 192 -3.25 3.08 9.07
N ARG A 193 -3.54 2.22 8.09
CA ARG A 193 -4.37 1.02 8.26
C ARG A 193 -3.60 -0.16 8.85
N TYR A 194 -2.38 -0.41 8.39
CA TYR A 194 -1.63 -1.64 8.67
C TYR A 194 -0.42 -1.43 9.59
N TYR A 195 0.12 -0.21 9.66
CA TYR A 195 1.26 0.16 10.50
C TYR A 195 0.98 1.42 11.34
N PRO A 196 -0.15 1.46 12.10
CA PRO A 196 -0.53 2.65 12.86
C PRO A 196 0.54 3.04 13.87
N ASP A 197 1.24 2.05 14.44
CA ASP A 197 2.24 2.23 15.49
C ASP A 197 3.67 2.52 15.04
N SER A 198 3.99 2.36 13.74
CA SER A 198 5.29 2.78 13.23
C SER A 198 5.46 4.29 13.41
N LYS A 199 6.56 4.69 14.06
CA LYS A 199 6.87 6.10 14.34
C LYS A 199 7.17 6.85 13.04
N CYS A 200 7.91 6.24 12.12
CA CYS A 200 8.29 6.88 10.87
C CYS A 200 7.82 6.10 9.64
N LEU A 201 7.35 6.85 8.65
CA LEU A 201 7.18 6.39 7.29
C LEU A 201 8.23 7.08 6.42
N VAL A 202 9.07 6.29 5.76
CA VAL A 202 10.01 6.75 4.74
C VAL A 202 9.38 6.46 3.38
N LYS A 203 9.13 7.51 2.60
CA LYS A 203 8.82 7.37 1.17
C LYS A 203 10.13 7.31 0.42
N ALA A 204 10.26 6.37 -0.51
CA ALA A 204 11.36 6.31 -1.47
C ALA A 204 10.82 5.90 -2.84
N ASP A 205 11.53 6.26 -3.91
CA ASP A 205 11.31 5.70 -5.25
C ASP A 205 12.27 4.54 -5.50
N VAL A 206 11.94 3.65 -6.44
CA VAL A 206 12.79 2.50 -6.80
C VAL A 206 14.15 2.90 -7.36
N ASP A 207 14.26 4.13 -7.88
CA ASP A 207 15.49 4.74 -8.35
C ASP A 207 16.21 5.56 -7.25
N ASN A 208 15.90 5.30 -5.98
CA ASN A 208 16.67 5.83 -4.85
C ASN A 208 17.47 4.71 -4.16
N VAL A 209 18.63 5.07 -3.64
CA VAL A 209 19.48 4.18 -2.84
C VAL A 209 19.66 4.78 -1.45
N LEU A 210 19.33 4.00 -0.42
CA LEU A 210 19.25 4.47 0.97
C LEU A 210 20.30 3.82 1.87
N ILE A 211 20.68 4.50 2.96
CA ILE A 211 21.43 3.91 4.09
C ILE A 211 20.48 3.72 5.27
N LEU A 212 19.80 2.56 5.33
CA LEU A 212 18.68 2.32 6.26
C LEU A 212 19.02 2.49 7.74
N ARG A 213 20.24 2.13 8.17
CA ARG A 213 20.70 2.37 9.55
C ARG A 213 20.61 3.84 9.98
N ASN A 214 20.79 4.76 9.04
CA ASN A 214 20.75 6.18 9.33
C ASN A 214 19.30 6.67 9.46
N TYR A 215 18.36 6.08 8.72
CA TYR A 215 16.93 6.34 8.87
C TYR A 215 16.37 5.82 10.20
N GLU A 216 16.83 4.66 10.67
CA GLU A 216 16.48 4.13 11.99
C GLU A 216 16.85 5.15 13.08
N ARG A 217 18.13 5.57 13.11
CA ARG A 217 18.61 6.58 14.04
C ARG A 217 17.92 7.94 13.88
N LEU A 218 17.69 8.39 12.63
CA LEU A 218 16.96 9.63 12.36
C LEU A 218 15.53 9.56 12.91
N CYS A 219 14.88 8.40 12.79
CA CYS A 219 13.55 8.19 13.31
C CYS A 219 13.52 8.25 14.84
N GLU A 220 14.48 7.62 15.51
CA GLU A 220 14.64 7.66 16.97
C GLU A 220 14.81 9.10 17.47
N GLU A 221 15.75 9.84 16.86
CA GLU A 221 16.08 11.23 17.23
C GLU A 221 15.00 12.26 16.87
N ALA A 222 14.07 11.92 15.95
CA ALA A 222 13.05 12.87 15.51
C ALA A 222 12.03 13.20 16.59
N ILE A 223 11.90 14.50 16.88
CA ILE A 223 10.83 15.07 17.70
C ILE A 223 9.61 15.33 16.79
N ALA A 224 8.70 14.37 16.77
CA ALA A 224 7.47 14.39 15.98
C ALA A 224 6.41 15.35 16.55
N PRO A 225 5.41 15.80 15.76
CA PRO A 225 5.18 15.53 14.33
C PRO A 225 6.04 16.42 13.42
N LEU A 226 6.76 15.82 12.47
CA LEU A 226 7.72 16.51 11.60
C LEU A 226 7.89 15.80 10.26
N ILE A 227 8.13 16.57 9.19
CA ILE A 227 8.61 16.05 7.91
C ILE A 227 10.09 16.37 7.77
N LEU A 228 10.89 15.36 7.45
CA LEU A 228 12.33 15.46 7.26
C LEU A 228 12.68 15.12 5.81
N GLY A 229 13.47 15.97 5.16
CA GLY A 229 13.86 15.73 3.78
C GLY A 229 14.76 16.83 3.25
N LYS A 230 14.94 16.88 1.93
CA LYS A 230 15.66 17.98 1.28
C LYS A 230 14.70 19.13 0.96
N CYS A 231 14.52 20.02 1.95
CA CYS A 231 13.52 21.09 1.90
C CYS A 231 14.07 22.48 1.55
N ASN A 232 15.38 22.59 1.29
CA ASN A 232 16.05 23.81 0.85
C ASN A 232 16.02 23.96 -0.69
N VAL A 233 14.85 23.73 -1.28
CA VAL A 233 14.65 23.70 -2.72
C VAL A 233 14.03 25.01 -3.22
N PRO A 234 14.30 25.43 -4.48
CA PRO A 234 13.58 26.53 -5.08
C PRO A 234 12.08 26.27 -5.05
N ARG A 235 11.31 27.25 -4.57
CA ARG A 235 9.86 27.14 -4.43
C ARG A 235 9.08 27.79 -5.58
N THR A 236 9.78 28.46 -6.48
CA THR A 236 9.17 29.15 -7.61
C THR A 236 8.49 28.14 -8.52
N VAL A 237 7.23 28.42 -8.86
CA VAL A 237 6.47 27.56 -9.77
C VAL A 237 6.97 27.78 -11.18
N LEU A 238 7.53 26.73 -11.78
CA LEU A 238 7.98 26.77 -13.16
C LEU A 238 6.75 26.80 -14.08
N ARG A 239 6.63 27.80 -14.94
CA ARG A 239 5.45 27.96 -15.81
C ARG A 239 5.60 27.34 -17.19
N ASN A 240 6.82 27.29 -17.72
CA ASN A 240 7.08 26.90 -19.11
C ASN A 240 8.23 25.88 -19.24
N THR A 241 8.23 25.15 -20.35
CA THR A 241 9.39 24.46 -20.96
C THR A 241 10.13 23.40 -20.14
N THR A 242 9.51 22.79 -19.12
CA THR A 242 10.11 21.65 -18.39
C THR A 242 9.07 20.59 -18.11
N LYS A 243 9.51 19.35 -17.82
CA LYS A 243 8.61 18.27 -17.36
C LYS A 243 7.86 18.57 -16.06
N TRP A 244 8.31 19.58 -15.33
CA TRP A 244 7.76 20.05 -14.06
C TRP A 244 7.00 21.37 -14.19
N ALA A 245 6.74 21.83 -15.42
CA ALA A 245 6.01 23.06 -15.65
C ALA A 245 4.55 22.91 -15.20
N VAL A 246 4.08 23.85 -14.39
CA VAL A 246 2.72 23.88 -13.87
C VAL A 246 2.03 25.14 -14.40
N PRO A 247 1.03 24.99 -15.29
CA PRO A 247 0.25 26.10 -15.79
C PRO A 247 -0.45 26.86 -14.67
N GLU A 248 -0.70 28.15 -14.88
CA GLU A 248 -1.34 29.02 -13.88
C GLU A 248 -2.76 28.56 -13.52
N PHE A 249 -3.51 28.01 -14.48
CA PHE A 249 -4.84 27.45 -14.22
C PHE A 249 -4.80 26.17 -13.36
N VAL A 250 -3.65 25.49 -13.25
CA VAL A 250 -3.47 24.33 -12.36
C VAL A 250 -3.14 24.79 -10.94
N TYR A 251 -2.28 25.80 -10.82
CA TYR A 251 -1.90 26.39 -9.53
C TYR A 251 -1.58 27.88 -9.72
N SER A 252 -2.45 28.75 -9.20
CA SER A 252 -2.39 30.19 -9.43
C SER A 252 -1.18 30.86 -8.78
N GLU A 253 -0.78 30.41 -7.59
CA GLU A 253 0.28 31.07 -6.84
C GLU A 253 1.64 30.92 -7.54
N PRO A 254 2.47 31.98 -7.56
CA PRO A 254 3.79 31.93 -8.20
C PRO A 254 4.82 31.13 -7.39
N VAL A 255 4.52 30.78 -6.14
CA VAL A 255 5.44 30.12 -5.21
C VAL A 255 4.70 29.04 -4.41
N TYR A 256 5.32 27.87 -4.27
CA TYR A 256 4.83 26.80 -3.40
C TYR A 256 5.12 27.09 -1.92
N PRO A 257 4.34 26.56 -0.97
CA PRO A 257 4.75 26.45 0.43
C PRO A 257 6.10 25.71 0.53
N THR A 258 6.81 25.85 1.66
CA THR A 258 8.03 25.05 1.87
C THR A 258 7.69 23.56 1.72
N TYR A 259 8.42 22.85 0.87
CA TYR A 259 8.22 21.43 0.61
C TYR A 259 9.60 20.74 0.53
N CYS A 260 9.63 19.43 0.59
CA CYS A 260 10.85 18.63 0.58
C CYS A 260 10.87 17.74 -0.66
N SER A 261 11.95 17.81 -1.44
CA SER A 261 12.07 17.13 -2.73
C SER A 261 13.41 16.43 -2.83
N THR A 262 13.44 15.17 -3.29
CA THR A 262 14.64 14.35 -3.62
C THR A 262 14.27 12.90 -3.94
N GLY A 263 12.99 12.60 -4.20
CA GLY A 263 12.45 11.23 -4.28
C GLY A 263 12.29 10.53 -2.92
N THR A 264 13.06 10.92 -1.91
CA THR A 264 13.00 10.35 -0.54
C THR A 264 12.68 11.39 0.54
N TYR A 265 11.74 11.09 1.44
CA TYR A 265 11.47 11.91 2.64
C TYR A 265 10.89 11.08 3.78
N VAL A 266 10.99 11.59 5.01
CA VAL A 266 10.52 10.92 6.22
C VAL A 266 9.37 11.69 6.85
N LEU A 267 8.26 11.00 7.06
CA LEU A 267 7.13 11.44 7.86
C LEU A 267 7.31 10.92 9.28
N ALA A 268 7.86 11.74 10.17
CA ALA A 268 8.14 11.38 11.56
C ALA A 268 6.96 11.73 12.47
N GLY A 269 6.35 10.71 13.06
CA GLY A 269 5.22 10.80 13.98
C GLY A 269 4.07 9.92 13.53
N LYS A 270 3.54 9.10 14.47
CA LYS A 270 2.47 8.15 14.20
C LYS A 270 1.24 8.78 13.53
N THR A 271 0.93 10.03 13.88
CA THR A 271 -0.23 10.82 13.44
C THR A 271 -0.03 11.62 12.16
N VAL A 272 1.21 11.72 11.63
CA VAL A 272 1.50 12.57 10.45
C VAL A 272 0.71 12.10 9.23
N PRO A 273 0.72 10.80 8.86
CA PRO A 273 -0.04 10.32 7.71
C PRO A 273 -1.56 10.60 7.82
N GLN A 274 -2.17 10.39 8.99
CA GLN A 274 -3.61 10.66 9.19
C GLN A 274 -3.95 12.14 9.03
N ARG A 275 -3.08 13.04 9.50
CA ARG A 275 -3.27 14.50 9.32
C ARG A 275 -3.19 14.88 7.85
N LEU A 276 -2.25 14.33 7.09
CA LEU A 276 -2.13 14.58 5.65
C LEU A 276 -3.33 14.03 4.88
N ILE A 277 -3.81 12.82 5.17
CA ILE A 277 -5.02 12.24 4.58
C ILE A 277 -6.23 13.15 4.85
N LYS A 278 -6.39 13.59 6.09
CA LYS A 278 -7.49 14.47 6.49
C LYS A 278 -7.50 15.78 5.70
N GLU A 279 -6.35 16.41 5.51
CA GLU A 279 -6.27 17.64 4.73
C GLU A 279 -6.41 17.39 3.22
N ALA A 280 -5.99 16.23 2.73
CA ALA A 280 -6.25 15.83 1.35
C ALA A 280 -7.76 15.68 1.07
N MET A 281 -8.51 15.04 1.97
CA MET A 281 -9.96 14.90 1.89
C MET A 281 -10.70 16.25 1.90
N ARG A 282 -10.10 17.27 2.54
CA ARG A 282 -10.61 18.65 2.60
C ARG A 282 -10.11 19.52 1.44
N SER A 283 -9.27 18.97 0.57
CA SER A 283 -8.70 19.67 -0.57
C SER A 283 -9.36 19.19 -1.87
N PRO A 284 -9.08 19.86 -3.00
CA PRO A 284 -9.48 19.35 -4.31
C PRO A 284 -8.86 18.01 -4.71
N PHE A 285 -7.99 17.38 -3.89
CA PHE A 285 -7.27 16.14 -4.25
C PHE A 285 -8.18 15.03 -4.81
N ALA A 286 -9.34 14.79 -4.18
CA ALA A 286 -10.29 13.80 -4.69
C ALA A 286 -10.83 14.16 -6.08
N ASN A 287 -11.26 15.40 -6.25
CA ASN A 287 -12.13 15.79 -7.37
C ASN A 287 -11.42 16.59 -8.47
N SER A 288 -10.14 16.95 -8.28
CA SER A 288 -9.37 17.77 -9.21
C SER A 288 -8.18 16.99 -9.76
N LEU A 289 -8.27 16.64 -11.04
CA LEU A 289 -7.12 16.11 -11.78
C LEU A 289 -5.98 17.11 -11.83
N ASN A 290 -6.27 18.39 -12.04
CA ASN A 290 -5.26 19.45 -12.07
C ASN A 290 -4.46 19.47 -10.76
N PHE A 291 -5.14 19.37 -9.61
CA PHE A 291 -4.44 19.29 -8.34
C PHE A 291 -3.53 18.05 -8.24
N ARG A 292 -4.01 16.89 -8.72
CA ARG A 292 -3.23 15.65 -8.77
C ARG A 292 -2.09 15.66 -9.81
N LYS A 293 -2.12 16.56 -10.80
CA LYS A 293 -1.03 16.78 -11.77
C LYS A 293 0.16 17.54 -11.16
N LEU A 294 0.00 18.15 -9.98
CA LEU A 294 1.13 18.70 -9.23
C LEU A 294 2.07 17.57 -8.80
N SER A 295 3.36 17.88 -8.69
CA SER A 295 4.36 16.96 -8.14
C SER A 295 3.93 16.47 -6.75
N GLU A 296 4.12 15.18 -6.46
CA GLU A 296 3.61 14.57 -5.22
C GLU A 296 4.30 15.17 -3.99
N ASP A 297 5.59 15.48 -4.09
CA ASP A 297 6.33 16.16 -3.04
C ASP A 297 5.72 17.54 -2.69
N VAL A 298 5.34 18.34 -3.69
CA VAL A 298 4.65 19.64 -3.53
C VAL A 298 3.30 19.44 -2.85
N ILE A 299 2.52 18.44 -3.26
CA ILE A 299 1.21 18.15 -2.66
C ILE A 299 1.38 17.77 -1.19
N PHE A 300 2.13 16.70 -0.90
CA PHE A 300 2.12 16.04 0.41
C PHE A 300 3.05 16.70 1.43
N THR A 301 4.24 17.14 1.02
CA THR A 301 5.21 17.78 1.93
C THR A 301 5.12 19.30 1.93
N GLY A 302 4.42 19.89 0.96
CA GLY A 302 4.16 21.31 0.81
C GLY A 302 2.75 21.70 1.22
N ILE A 303 1.81 21.62 0.26
CA ILE A 303 0.44 22.15 0.38
C ILE A 303 -0.33 21.50 1.53
N LEU A 304 -0.39 20.18 1.57
CA LEU A 304 -1.12 19.45 2.60
C LEU A 304 -0.44 19.53 3.96
N ALA A 305 0.89 19.52 4.00
CA ALA A 305 1.66 19.70 5.23
C ALA A 305 1.45 21.10 5.85
N GLU A 306 1.37 22.14 5.00
CA GLU A 306 1.08 23.51 5.42
C GLU A 306 -0.33 23.59 6.02
N LYS A 307 -1.35 23.09 5.31
CA LYS A 307 -2.73 23.02 5.81
C LYS A 307 -2.85 22.23 7.10
N ALA A 308 -2.09 21.15 7.21
CA ALA A 308 -2.08 20.31 8.40
C ALA A 308 -1.34 20.96 9.58
N GLY A 309 -0.58 22.04 9.40
CA GLY A 309 0.27 22.63 10.44
C GLY A 309 1.45 21.73 10.83
N ILE A 310 2.06 21.06 9.85
CA ILE A 310 3.21 20.17 10.06
C ILE A 310 4.48 20.88 9.58
N ARG A 311 5.49 20.93 10.45
CA ARG A 311 6.77 21.55 10.14
C ARG A 311 7.58 20.66 9.21
N ARG A 312 8.40 21.30 8.39
CA ARG A 312 9.38 20.67 7.50
C ARG A 312 10.76 21.05 8.00
N ARG A 313 11.68 20.10 8.12
CA ARG A 313 13.07 20.35 8.49
C ARG A 313 13.98 19.79 7.40
N HIS A 314 14.79 20.67 6.84
CA HIS A 314 15.83 20.28 5.91
C HIS A 314 16.89 19.42 6.64
N ILE A 315 17.27 18.29 6.03
CA ILE A 315 18.41 17.49 6.45
C ILE A 315 19.41 17.38 5.28
N ASN A 316 20.69 17.43 5.61
CA ASN A 316 21.78 17.17 4.67
C ASN A 316 21.95 15.65 4.46
N GLY A 317 22.69 15.26 3.42
CA GLY A 317 22.97 13.85 3.14
C GLY A 317 21.92 13.16 2.26
N LEU A 318 20.96 13.91 1.73
CA LEU A 318 20.00 13.46 0.71
C LEU A 318 20.40 14.10 -0.61
N SER A 319 20.66 13.30 -1.64
CA SER A 319 21.24 13.77 -2.90
C SER A 319 20.21 13.75 -4.03
N PHE A 320 20.01 14.88 -4.70
CA PHE A 320 19.20 14.96 -5.94
C PHE A 320 19.84 14.28 -7.14
N PHE A 321 21.16 14.18 -7.11
CA PHE A 321 21.99 13.66 -8.19
C PHE A 321 22.84 12.52 -7.65
N GLU A 322 23.44 11.72 -8.54
CA GLU A 322 24.31 10.59 -8.22
C GLU A 322 25.63 10.98 -7.52
N ILE A 323 25.78 12.25 -7.13
CA ILE A 323 26.88 12.76 -6.33
C ILE A 323 26.43 12.72 -4.87
N PRO A 324 26.99 11.83 -4.04
CA PRO A 324 26.55 11.69 -2.66
C PRO A 324 26.79 12.95 -1.85
N GLU A 325 25.70 13.55 -1.38
CA GLU A 325 25.72 14.50 -0.28
C GLU A 325 26.01 13.74 1.02
N PHE A 326 26.78 14.37 1.89
CA PHE A 326 27.06 13.88 3.23
C PHE A 326 27.13 15.05 4.20
N PHE A 327 27.02 14.75 5.49
CA PHE A 327 27.29 15.69 6.57
C PHE A 327 28.12 15.02 7.63
N CYS A 328 28.68 15.81 8.55
CA CYS A 328 29.50 15.26 9.62
C CYS A 328 28.69 15.05 10.89
N ARG A 329 28.71 13.82 11.39
CA ARG A 329 28.12 13.42 12.66
C ARG A 329 29.18 12.73 13.50
N ASN A 330 29.46 13.26 14.68
CA ASN A 330 30.50 12.76 15.59
C ASN A 330 31.87 12.59 14.93
N GLY A 331 32.22 13.49 13.99
CA GLY A 331 33.51 13.45 13.27
C GLY A 331 33.56 12.48 12.08
N TYR A 332 32.44 11.81 11.74
CA TYR A 332 32.37 10.89 10.60
C TYR A 332 31.33 11.37 9.58
N LYS A 333 31.60 11.06 8.30
CA LYS A 333 30.69 11.34 7.19
C LYS A 333 29.47 10.43 7.29
N THR A 334 28.31 11.04 7.21
CA THR A 334 27.00 10.39 7.24
C THR A 334 26.19 10.81 6.01
N THR A 335 25.59 9.84 5.34
CA THR A 335 24.70 10.05 4.19
C THR A 335 23.39 9.27 4.37
N TYR A 336 22.31 9.76 3.77
CA TYR A 336 20.98 9.15 3.84
C TYR A 336 20.60 8.49 2.54
N SER A 337 20.67 9.21 1.41
CA SER A 337 20.33 8.64 0.11
C SER A 337 20.94 9.36 -1.08
N THR A 338 20.89 8.68 -2.22
CA THR A 338 21.16 9.25 -3.54
C THR A 338 20.10 8.83 -4.55
N HIS A 339 19.80 9.72 -5.48
CA HIS A 339 18.89 9.48 -6.59
C HIS A 339 19.68 8.98 -7.82
N LEU A 340 19.21 7.91 -8.44
CA LEU A 340 19.78 7.33 -9.66
C LEU A 340 19.26 8.12 -10.86
N LEU A 341 20.15 8.67 -11.68
CA LEU A 341 19.81 9.45 -12.86
C LEU A 341 20.41 8.84 -14.13
N SER A 342 21.73 8.69 -14.17
CA SER A 342 22.50 8.20 -15.31
C SER A 342 22.82 6.71 -15.17
N ASP A 343 23.36 6.32 -14.02
CA ASP A 343 23.75 4.96 -13.65
C ASP A 343 22.64 4.32 -12.81
N LYS A 344 21.63 3.76 -13.48
CA LYS A 344 20.45 3.11 -12.87
C LYS A 344 20.74 1.74 -12.24
N ASN A 345 21.91 1.57 -11.61
CA ASN A 345 22.29 0.35 -10.90
C ASN A 345 22.27 0.59 -9.38
N PRO A 346 21.23 0.13 -8.66
CA PRO A 346 21.11 0.31 -7.21
C PRO A 346 22.30 -0.29 -6.44
N VAL A 347 22.74 -1.49 -6.82
CA VAL A 347 23.86 -2.21 -6.16
C VAL A 347 25.15 -1.40 -6.22
N LYS A 348 25.52 -0.95 -7.42
CA LYS A 348 26.74 -0.16 -7.63
C LYS A 348 26.71 1.15 -6.84
N ASN A 349 25.60 1.87 -6.85
CA ASN A 349 25.47 3.14 -6.14
C ASN A 349 25.37 2.96 -4.62
N TYR A 350 24.82 1.84 -4.14
CA TYR A 350 24.87 1.48 -2.73
C TYR A 350 26.30 1.28 -2.24
N TYR A 351 27.14 0.56 -3.00
CA TYR A 351 28.57 0.45 -2.69
C TYR A 351 29.29 1.80 -2.72
N LYS A 352 28.93 2.72 -3.64
CA LYS A 352 29.48 4.09 -3.65
C LYS A 352 29.13 4.84 -2.36
N LEU A 353 27.88 4.78 -1.91
CA LEU A 353 27.45 5.41 -0.65
C LEU A 353 28.16 4.81 0.57
N MET A 354 28.24 3.48 0.63
CA MET A 354 28.90 2.77 1.73
C MET A 354 30.39 3.08 1.86
N LYS A 355 31.07 3.46 0.77
CA LYS A 355 32.48 3.91 0.81
C LYS A 355 32.68 5.29 1.45
N ILE A 356 31.63 6.12 1.48
CA ILE A 356 31.68 7.47 2.06
C ILE A 356 31.26 7.41 3.53
N GLU A 357 30.24 6.61 3.81
CA GLU A 357 29.66 6.44 5.12
C GLU A 357 30.70 5.94 6.14
N GLY A 358 30.84 6.64 7.26
CA GLY A 358 31.79 6.29 8.33
C GLY A 358 33.24 6.72 8.06
N VAL A 359 33.54 7.41 6.95
CA VAL A 359 34.85 8.01 6.71
C VAL A 359 35.03 9.24 7.62
N LEU A 360 36.24 9.43 8.18
CA LEU A 360 36.54 10.61 8.98
C LEU A 360 36.29 11.90 8.20
N CYS A 361 35.56 12.82 8.84
CA CYS A 361 35.40 14.17 8.35
C CYS A 361 36.68 14.96 8.51
N ARG A 362 37.04 15.67 7.46
CA ARG A 362 38.19 16.57 7.44
C ARG A 362 37.73 18.00 7.69
N TRP A 363 38.65 18.82 8.21
CA TRP A 363 38.34 20.21 8.55
C TRP A 363 37.93 21.08 7.36
N TRP A 364 38.27 20.64 6.13
CA TRP A 364 37.93 21.32 4.87
C TRP A 364 36.76 20.69 4.11
N ASP A 365 36.09 19.67 4.66
CA ASP A 365 34.92 19.13 3.99
C ASP A 365 33.85 20.23 3.88
N PRO A 366 33.28 20.49 2.67
CA PRO A 366 32.38 21.63 2.43
C PRO A 366 31.06 21.54 3.22
N TYR A 367 30.71 20.33 3.68
CA TYR A 367 29.57 20.04 4.56
C TYR A 367 30.00 19.70 5.99
N GLY A 368 31.28 19.92 6.32
CA GLY A 368 31.94 19.50 7.55
C GLY A 368 31.67 20.37 8.77
N VAL A 369 31.08 21.55 8.59
CA VAL A 369 30.85 22.48 9.70
C VAL A 369 29.52 23.22 9.52
N ARG A 370 28.42 22.63 10.01
CA ARG A 370 27.34 23.36 10.70
C ARG A 370 26.78 22.44 11.78
N ARG A 371 27.09 22.78 13.03
CA ARG A 371 26.61 22.09 14.24
C ARG A 371 25.08 21.94 14.18
N TRP A 372 24.59 20.77 14.57
CA TRP A 372 23.19 20.53 14.92
C TRP A 372 22.79 21.33 16.15
#